data_AF-A0A6J4VWY1-F1
#
_entry.id   AF-A0A6J4VWY1-F1
#
_cell.length_a   1.000
_cell.length_b   1.000
_cell.length_c   1.000
_cell.angle_alpha   90.00
_cell.angle_beta   90.00
_cell.angle_gamma   90.00
#
_symmetry.space_group_name_H-M   'P 1'
#
loop_
_entity.id
_entity.type
_entity.pdbx_description
1 polymer ?
#
loop_
_entity_poly.entity_id
_entity_poly.type
_entity_poly.pdbx_seq_one_letter_code
_entity_poly.pdbx_strand_id
1 'polypeptide(L)'
;MQSPRIPIWAAGVWPNKPPIRRAARWDGYFPIKLGDDGTPGQVTVDDARAMLAHLAAHRTNPNPHDLVVNGRMGGDNHARDAETVAPFAAAGVT
;
A
#
# COMPACT_ATOMS: atom_id res chain seq x y z
N MET A 1 15.19 -15.70 -20.94
CA MET A 1 14.25 -14.62 -20.55
C MET A 1 13.32 -15.14 -19.48
N GLN A 2 12.94 -14.31 -18.51
CA GLN A 2 12.04 -14.70 -17.42
C GLN A 2 10.58 -14.48 -17.87
N SER A 3 9.74 -15.53 -17.75
CA SER A 3 8.31 -15.50 -18.10
C SER A 3 7.52 -16.43 -17.14
N PRO A 4 6.41 -15.96 -16.52
CA PRO A 4 5.79 -14.64 -16.67
C PRO A 4 6.57 -13.53 -15.93
N ARG A 5 6.58 -12.30 -16.43
CA ARG A 5 7.31 -11.18 -15.80
C ARG A 5 6.98 -11.03 -14.30
N ILE A 6 8.01 -10.99 -13.43
CA ILE A 6 7.85 -10.75 -11.99
C ILE A 6 7.30 -9.33 -11.74
N PRO A 7 6.26 -9.15 -10.88
CA PRO A 7 5.73 -7.84 -10.53
C PRO A 7 6.73 -7.03 -9.69
N ILE A 8 6.73 -5.71 -9.88
CA ILE A 8 7.60 -4.78 -9.17
C ILE A 8 6.74 -3.79 -8.39
N TRP A 9 6.97 -3.74 -7.08
CA TRP A 9 6.36 -2.76 -6.19
C TRP A 9 7.39 -1.74 -5.73
N ALA A 10 7.07 -0.46 -5.89
CA ALA A 10 7.93 0.61 -5.39
C ALA A 10 7.60 0.87 -3.92
N ALA A 11 8.62 0.94 -3.06
CA ALA A 11 8.43 1.36 -1.68
C ALA A 11 8.65 2.88 -1.51
N GLY A 12 8.06 3.46 -0.47
CA GLY A 12 8.35 4.86 -0.12
C GLY A 12 7.65 5.37 1.12
N VAL A 13 8.30 6.32 1.80
CA VAL A 13 7.77 6.95 3.01
C VAL A 13 6.54 7.79 2.70
N TRP A 14 5.43 7.51 3.36
CA TRP A 14 4.21 8.34 3.32
C TRP A 14 4.34 9.49 4.34
N PRO A 15 3.92 10.74 4.01
CA PRO A 15 3.15 11.16 2.85
C PRO A 15 3.95 11.75 1.67
N ASN A 16 5.24 11.41 1.53
CA ASN A 16 6.06 11.94 0.45
C ASN A 16 5.46 11.55 -0.92
N LYS A 17 5.18 12.55 -1.75
CA LYS A 17 4.56 12.37 -3.07
C LYS A 17 5.50 11.81 -4.16
N PRO A 18 6.80 12.15 -4.21
CA PRO A 18 7.68 11.63 -5.26
C PRO A 18 7.76 10.10 -5.34
N PRO A 19 7.83 9.34 -4.23
CA PRO A 19 7.73 7.88 -4.28
C PRO A 19 6.42 7.35 -4.85
N ILE A 20 5.29 7.96 -4.52
CA ILE A 20 3.97 7.52 -5.01
C ILE A 20 3.86 7.74 -6.53
N ARG A 21 4.35 8.89 -7.04
CA ARG A 21 4.42 9.13 -8.49
C ARG A 21 5.32 8.12 -9.21
N ARG A 22 6.35 7.59 -8.53
CA ARG A 22 7.16 6.50 -9.07
C ARG A 22 6.38 5.19 -9.08
N ALA A 23 5.70 4.86 -7.99
CA ALA A 23 4.88 3.66 -7.88
C ALA A 23 3.74 3.62 -8.92
N ALA A 24 3.18 4.78 -9.29
CA ALA A 24 2.17 4.91 -10.33
C ALA A 24 2.63 4.46 -11.74
N ARG A 25 3.93 4.16 -11.95
CA ARG A 25 4.45 3.59 -13.20
C ARG A 25 4.71 2.08 -13.14
N TRP A 26 4.66 1.48 -11.95
CA TRP A 26 4.99 0.07 -11.69
C TRP A 26 3.72 -0.75 -11.42
N ASP A 27 3.87 -1.94 -10.84
CA ASP A 27 2.76 -2.88 -10.58
C ASP A 27 2.16 -2.68 -9.19
N GLY A 28 2.76 -1.86 -8.34
CA GLY A 28 2.24 -1.63 -7.01
C GLY A 28 3.04 -0.64 -6.18
N TYR A 29 2.50 -0.33 -5.01
CA TYR A 29 3.07 0.56 -4.01
C TYR A 29 3.09 -0.12 -2.64
N PHE A 30 4.22 0.00 -1.95
CA PHE A 30 4.38 -0.41 -0.56
C PHE A 30 4.74 0.82 0.30
N PRO A 31 3.78 1.41 1.03
CA PRO A 31 4.05 2.57 1.87
C PRO A 31 4.86 2.20 3.10
N ILE A 32 5.73 3.10 3.50
CA ILE A 32 6.42 3.09 4.79
C ILE A 32 5.83 4.22 5.62
N LYS A 33 5.18 3.91 6.74
CA LYS A 33 4.72 4.92 7.69
C LYS A 33 5.76 5.06 8.80
N LEU A 34 6.13 6.29 9.12
CA LEU A 34 6.95 6.63 10.26
C LEU A 34 6.15 7.55 11.20
N GLY A 35 6.36 7.40 12.51
CA GLY A 35 5.92 8.38 13.51
C GLY A 35 6.81 9.62 13.51
N ASP A 36 6.42 10.63 14.29
CA ASP A 36 7.16 11.91 14.37
C ASP A 36 8.58 11.74 14.94
N ASP A 37 8.81 10.69 15.70
CA ASP A 37 10.11 10.27 16.25
C ASP A 37 10.93 9.40 15.28
N GLY A 38 10.43 9.16 14.07
CA GLY A 38 11.07 8.32 13.06
C GLY A 38 10.91 6.81 13.28
N THR A 39 10.13 6.39 14.28
CA THR A 39 9.86 4.97 14.52
C THR A 39 8.82 4.43 13.52
N PRO A 40 8.78 3.10 13.25
CA PRO A 40 7.77 2.52 12.38
C PRO A 40 6.34 2.79 12.88
N GLY A 41 5.55 3.48 12.07
CA GLY A 41 4.12 3.72 12.30
C GLY A 41 3.25 2.71 11.57
N GLN A 42 1.94 2.80 11.79
CA GLN A 42 0.94 2.00 11.06
C GLN A 42 0.20 2.86 10.05
N VAL A 43 0.01 2.30 8.85
CA VAL A 43 -0.85 2.90 7.84
C VAL A 43 -2.30 2.79 8.31
N THR A 44 -3.03 3.90 8.30
CA THR A 44 -4.47 3.90 8.56
C THR A 44 -5.28 3.66 7.29
N VAL A 45 -6.57 3.36 7.44
CA VAL A 45 -7.48 3.24 6.28
C VAL A 45 -7.56 4.56 5.49
N ASP A 46 -7.52 5.70 6.19
CA ASP A 46 -7.55 7.02 5.53
C ASP A 46 -6.25 7.35 4.82
N ASP A 47 -5.10 6.93 5.38
CA ASP A 47 -3.82 6.97 4.67
C ASP A 47 -3.91 6.17 3.37
N ALA A 48 -4.45 4.95 3.42
CA ALA A 48 -4.60 4.09 2.23
C ALA A 48 -5.51 4.73 1.17
N ARG A 49 -6.65 5.29 1.56
CA ARG A 49 -7.56 6.03 0.66
C ARG A 49 -6.85 7.21 0.00
N ALA A 50 -6.08 7.98 0.78
CA ALA A 50 -5.35 9.13 0.25
C ALA A 50 -4.22 8.72 -0.71
N MET A 51 -3.55 7.59 -0.45
CA MET A 51 -2.56 7.02 -1.36
C MET A 51 -3.20 6.57 -2.67
N LEU A 52 -4.32 5.82 -2.61
CA LEU A 52 -5.03 5.32 -3.79
C LEU A 52 -5.54 6.46 -4.65
N ALA A 53 -6.10 7.52 -4.05
CA ALA A 53 -6.51 8.72 -4.77
C ALA A 53 -5.32 9.38 -5.50
N HIS A 54 -4.15 9.46 -4.84
CA HIS A 54 -2.96 10.04 -5.46
C HIS A 54 -2.37 9.16 -6.57
N LEU A 55 -2.38 7.83 -6.39
CA LEU A 55 -1.97 6.85 -7.40
C LEU A 55 -2.85 6.95 -8.63
N ALA A 56 -4.18 6.94 -8.45
CA ALA A 56 -5.14 7.06 -9.54
C ALA A 56 -4.93 8.33 -10.37
N ALA A 57 -4.66 9.47 -9.72
CA ALA A 57 -4.41 10.74 -10.40
C ALA A 57 -3.12 10.77 -11.25
N HIS A 58 -2.18 9.84 -11.04
CA HIS A 58 -0.88 9.79 -11.74
C HIS A 58 -0.67 8.52 -12.54
N ARG A 59 -1.67 7.64 -12.59
CA ARG A 59 -1.58 6.35 -13.26
C ARG A 59 -1.61 6.57 -14.78
N THR A 60 -0.55 6.15 -15.46
CA THR A 60 -0.46 6.15 -16.93
C THR A 60 -0.46 4.74 -17.52
N ASN A 61 -0.29 3.71 -16.69
CA ASN A 61 -0.25 2.32 -17.09
C ASN A 61 -1.60 1.64 -16.77
N PRO A 62 -2.26 1.00 -17.76
CA PRO A 62 -3.56 0.34 -17.56
C PRO A 62 -3.47 -1.00 -16.81
N ASN A 63 -2.28 -1.53 -16.56
CA ASN A 63 -2.12 -2.79 -15.82
C ASN A 63 -2.62 -2.68 -14.37
N PRO A 64 -3.04 -3.80 -13.76
CA PRO A 64 -3.35 -3.88 -12.34
C PRO A 64 -2.26 -3.24 -11.47
N HIS A 65 -2.67 -2.62 -10.38
CA HIS A 65 -1.79 -1.93 -9.44
C HIS A 65 -2.18 -2.30 -8.02
N ASP A 66 -1.22 -2.86 -7.28
CA ASP A 66 -1.45 -3.28 -5.90
C ASP A 66 -1.08 -2.14 -4.93
N LEU A 67 -1.93 -1.88 -3.94
CA LEU A 67 -1.53 -1.18 -2.72
C LEU A 67 -1.39 -2.20 -1.60
N VAL A 68 -0.16 -2.51 -1.21
CA VAL A 68 0.14 -3.50 -0.17
C VAL A 68 0.60 -2.78 1.07
N VAL A 69 -0.09 -2.97 2.21
CA VAL A 69 0.27 -2.36 3.49
C VAL A 69 0.71 -3.42 4.49
N ASN A 70 1.64 -3.08 5.37
CA ASN A 70 1.95 -3.92 6.52
C ASN A 70 0.90 -3.71 7.62
N GLY A 71 0.29 -4.80 8.09
CA GLY A 71 -0.57 -4.82 9.27
C GLY A 71 0.17 -5.39 10.49
N ARG A 72 -0.34 -5.09 11.70
CA ARG A 72 0.04 -5.81 12.92
C ARG A 72 -1.20 -6.52 13.46
N MET A 73 -1.10 -7.84 13.54
CA MET A 73 -2.17 -8.74 13.93
C MET A 73 -1.72 -9.58 15.12
N GLY A 74 -2.67 -10.11 15.88
CA GLY A 74 -2.37 -10.98 17.03
C GLY A 74 -1.88 -12.36 16.58
N GLY A 75 -2.46 -12.88 15.49
CA GLY A 75 -2.15 -14.21 14.95
C GLY A 75 -2.73 -15.37 15.78
N ASP A 76 -3.33 -15.07 16.93
CA ASP A 76 -3.97 -16.02 17.84
C ASP A 76 -5.47 -16.21 17.57
N ASN A 77 -6.09 -15.22 16.92
CA ASN A 77 -7.51 -15.23 16.57
C ASN A 77 -7.74 -14.70 15.15
N HIS A 78 -7.91 -15.62 14.21
CA HIS A 78 -8.12 -15.30 12.80
C HIS A 78 -9.38 -14.46 12.53
N ALA A 79 -10.46 -14.65 13.31
CA ALA A 79 -11.69 -13.87 13.12
C ALA A 79 -11.46 -12.40 13.45
N ARG A 80 -10.77 -12.12 14.56
CA ARG A 80 -10.40 -10.76 14.97
C ARG A 80 -9.39 -10.13 14.01
N ASP A 81 -8.43 -10.90 13.52
CA ASP A 81 -7.48 -10.42 12.52
C ASP A 81 -8.19 -10.06 11.20
N ALA A 82 -9.19 -10.87 10.79
CA ALA A 82 -10.02 -10.56 9.62
C ALA A 82 -10.84 -9.28 9.79
N GLU A 83 -11.41 -9.03 10.98
CA GLU A 83 -12.10 -7.77 11.31
C GLU A 83 -11.17 -6.55 11.17
N THR A 84 -9.89 -6.72 11.49
CA THR A 84 -8.87 -5.65 11.37
C THR A 84 -8.51 -5.37 9.90
N VAL A 85 -8.47 -6.41 9.05
CA VAL A 85 -8.10 -6.30 7.63
C VAL A 85 -9.26 -5.81 6.76
N ALA A 86 -10.50 -6.17 7.09
CA ALA A 86 -11.67 -5.88 6.26
C ALA A 86 -11.83 -4.41 5.84
N PRO A 87 -11.58 -3.40 6.70
CA PRO A 87 -11.63 -2.00 6.30
C PRO A 87 -10.58 -1.60 5.26
N PHE A 88 -9.39 -2.22 5.29
CA PHE A 88 -8.33 -1.97 4.31
C PHE A 88 -8.71 -2.59 2.95
N ALA A 89 -9.18 -3.82 2.95
CA ALA A 89 -9.67 -4.48 1.74
C ALA A 89 -10.82 -3.68 1.10
N ALA A 90 -11.77 -3.19 1.92
CA ALA A 90 -12.86 -2.33 1.44
C ALA A 90 -12.39 -0.97 0.91
N ALA A 91 -11.22 -0.48 1.35
CA ALA A 91 -10.60 0.73 0.81
C ALA A 91 -9.85 0.50 -0.51
N GLY A 92 -9.65 -0.76 -0.93
CA GLY A 92 -8.91 -1.11 -2.14
C GLY A 92 -7.45 -1.50 -1.93
N VAL A 93 -7.04 -1.81 -0.68
CA VAL A 93 -5.78 -2.51 -0.39
C VAL A 93 -5.93 -3.97 -0.83
N THR A 94 -4.90 -4.52 -1.46
CA THR A 94 -4.92 -5.82 -2.15
C THR A 94 -3.70 -6.66 -1.82
#